data_AF-A0A1X0IXQ8-F1
#
_entry.id   AF-A0A1X0IXQ8-F1
#
_cell.length_a   1.000
_cell.length_b   1.000
_cell.length_c   1.000
_cell.angle_alpha   90.00
_cell.angle_beta   90.00
_cell.angle_gamma   90.00
#
_symmetry.space_group_name_H-M   'P 1'
#
loop_
_entity.id
_entity.type
_entity.pdbx_description
1 polymer ?
#
loop_
_entity_poly.entity_id
_entity_poly.type
_entity_poly.pdbx_seq_one_letter_code
_entity_poly.pdbx_strand_id
1 'polypeptide(L)'
;MTPEDPPPDVDDLARSMLELLGVHEHDEAHEHSDEASGSWSKAPNFAADPQRLAAVQEATRQDKERYLSAGLVEIDCRFCHIAVKVKKLGAAHTAVQWSSEAQQRCAYFAEIREAGGSSARTRSCPKLSDSIRHAVAEGCLEEYSSAPAPGDG
;
A
#
# COMPACT_ATOMS: atom_id res chain seq x y z
N MET A 1 -43.57 0.04 -43.34
CA MET A 1 -42.92 0.84 -42.28
C MET A 1 -43.24 0.16 -40.97
N THR A 2 -42.36 -0.71 -40.49
CA THR A 2 -42.50 -1.39 -39.20
C THR A 2 -42.17 -0.38 -38.10
N PRO A 3 -43.00 -0.24 -37.04
CA PRO A 3 -42.67 0.66 -35.95
C PRO A 3 -41.44 0.12 -35.20
N GLU A 4 -40.46 1.00 -35.00
CA GLU A 4 -39.27 0.75 -34.18
C GLU A 4 -39.71 0.49 -32.73
N ASP A 5 -39.25 -0.62 -32.14
CA ASP A 5 -39.50 -0.94 -30.74
C ASP A 5 -38.91 0.16 -29.84
N PRO A 6 -39.67 0.66 -28.84
CA PRO A 6 -39.13 1.62 -27.89
C PRO A 6 -38.01 0.98 -27.06
N PRO A 7 -36.98 1.76 -26.68
CA PRO A 7 -35.89 1.23 -25.87
C PRO A 7 -36.44 0.71 -24.53
N PRO A 8 -35.90 -0.41 -24.00
CA PRO A 8 -36.41 -1.03 -22.79
C PRO A 8 -36.33 -0.09 -21.59
N ASP A 9 -37.34 -0.17 -20.72
CA ASP A 9 -37.45 0.64 -19.52
C ASP A 9 -36.30 0.34 -18.55
N VAL A 10 -35.69 1.41 -18.03
CA VAL A 10 -34.49 1.35 -17.19
C VAL A 10 -34.80 0.61 -15.89
N ASP A 11 -36.00 0.77 -15.35
CA ASP A 11 -36.43 0.13 -14.11
C ASP A 11 -36.62 -1.38 -14.29
N ASP A 12 -37.13 -1.82 -15.44
CA ASP A 12 -37.26 -3.23 -15.77
C ASP A 12 -35.88 -3.87 -16.02
N LEU A 13 -34.97 -3.15 -16.67
CA LEU A 13 -33.60 -3.60 -16.84
C LEU A 13 -32.89 -3.75 -15.48
N ALA A 14 -33.07 -2.78 -14.57
CA ALA A 14 -32.52 -2.82 -13.22
C ALA A 14 -33.08 -3.99 -12.40
N ARG A 15 -34.39 -4.25 -12.49
CA ARG A 15 -35.04 -5.38 -11.81
C ARG A 15 -34.54 -6.71 -12.35
N SER A 16 -34.44 -6.86 -13.66
CA SER A 16 -33.92 -8.08 -14.29
C SER A 16 -32.44 -8.31 -13.92
N MET A 17 -31.63 -7.26 -13.85
CA MET A 17 -30.24 -7.37 -13.38
C MET A 17 -30.15 -7.78 -11.91
N LEU A 18 -31.00 -7.24 -11.03
CA LEU A 18 -31.05 -7.64 -9.62
C LEU A 18 -31.50 -9.11 -9.44
N GLU A 19 -32.41 -9.59 -10.27
CA GLU A 19 -32.82 -11.01 -10.29
C GLU A 19 -31.70 -11.93 -10.78
N LEU A 20 -31.00 -11.55 -11.85
CA LEU A 20 -29.91 -12.34 -12.44
C LEU A 20 -28.67 -12.40 -11.53
N LEU A 21 -28.40 -11.33 -10.79
CA LEU A 21 -27.32 -11.26 -9.81
C LEU A 21 -27.66 -11.96 -8.48
N GLY A 22 -28.93 -12.34 -8.28
CA GLY A 22 -29.41 -12.98 -7.07
C GLY A 22 -29.34 -12.04 -5.87
N VAL A 23 -30.48 -11.48 -5.46
CA VAL A 23 -30.59 -10.76 -4.18
C VAL A 23 -30.30 -11.76 -3.05
N HIS A 24 -29.05 -11.82 -2.59
CA HIS A 24 -28.72 -12.46 -1.33
C HIS A 24 -29.19 -11.51 -0.22
N GLU A 25 -30.39 -11.72 0.31
CA GLU A 25 -30.69 -11.31 1.69
C GLU A 25 -29.83 -12.16 2.63
N HIS A 26 -28.55 -11.79 2.76
CA HIS A 26 -27.70 -12.26 3.84
C HIS A 26 -28.01 -11.43 5.09
N ASP A 27 -29.14 -11.72 5.73
CA ASP A 27 -29.42 -11.26 7.10
C ASP A 27 -28.97 -12.35 8.10
N GLU A 28 -27.73 -12.81 7.91
CA GLU A 28 -27.04 -13.63 8.90
C GLU A 28 -26.09 -12.70 9.64
N ALA A 29 -26.28 -12.55 10.95
CA ALA A 29 -25.35 -11.85 11.80
C ALA A 29 -23.98 -12.52 11.68
N HIS A 30 -23.06 -11.88 10.96
CA HIS A 30 -21.65 -12.26 10.98
C HIS A 30 -21.14 -12.02 12.40
N GLU A 31 -21.25 -13.04 13.26
CA GLU A 31 -20.41 -13.17 14.43
C GLU A 31 -18.97 -13.18 13.92
N HIS A 32 -18.35 -12.00 13.92
CA HIS A 32 -16.91 -11.86 13.79
C HIS A 32 -16.29 -12.52 15.02
N SER A 33 -16.11 -13.84 14.96
CA SER A 33 -15.12 -14.49 15.80
C SER A 33 -13.77 -13.89 15.41
N ASP A 34 -13.18 -13.13 16.32
CA ASP A 34 -11.82 -12.56 16.22
C ASP A 34 -10.73 -13.64 16.26
N GLU A 35 -11.06 -14.88 15.87
CA GLU A 35 -10.22 -16.07 15.97
C GLU A 35 -10.06 -16.76 14.60
N ALA A 36 -9.99 -15.97 13.54
CA ALA A 36 -9.45 -16.40 12.26
C ALA A 36 -8.65 -15.26 11.62
N SER A 37 -7.36 -15.20 11.92
CA SER A 37 -6.34 -14.60 11.03
C SER A 37 -6.19 -15.46 9.75
N GLY A 38 -7.34 -15.76 9.14
CA GLY A 38 -7.61 -16.94 8.35
C GLY A 38 -6.83 -16.96 7.05
N SER A 39 -6.17 -18.09 6.83
CA SER A 39 -5.72 -18.57 5.52
C SER A 39 -6.73 -18.15 4.45
N TRP A 40 -6.29 -17.36 3.48
CA TRP A 40 -7.06 -17.07 2.28
C TRP A 40 -7.60 -18.39 1.73
N SER A 41 -8.93 -18.54 1.60
CA SER A 41 -9.60 -19.82 1.32
C SER A 41 -9.12 -20.51 0.04
N LYS A 42 -8.41 -19.79 -0.83
CA LYS A 42 -7.84 -20.27 -2.09
C LYS A 42 -6.35 -20.59 -2.02
N ALA A 43 -5.65 -20.17 -0.96
CA ALA A 43 -4.23 -20.39 -0.77
C ALA A 43 -4.01 -21.61 0.14
N PRO A 44 -3.29 -22.65 -0.32
CA PRO A 44 -2.92 -23.76 0.55
C PRO A 44 -2.00 -23.27 1.69
N ASN A 45 -2.27 -23.70 2.92
CA ASN A 45 -1.45 -23.35 4.08
C ASN A 45 -0.21 -24.25 4.26
N PHE A 46 -0.07 -25.31 3.45
CA PHE A 46 1.00 -26.32 3.50
C PHE A 46 1.28 -26.90 4.90
N ALA A 47 0.31 -26.91 5.82
CA ALA A 47 0.53 -27.31 7.21
C ALA A 47 1.01 -28.76 7.37
N ALA A 48 0.63 -29.65 6.45
CA ALA A 48 1.07 -31.05 6.43
C ALA A 48 2.47 -31.26 5.81
N ASP A 49 3.10 -30.22 5.26
CA ASP A 49 4.40 -30.28 4.60
C ASP A 49 5.31 -29.13 5.09
N PRO A 50 6.08 -29.35 6.17
CA PRO A 50 6.94 -28.32 6.74
C PRO A 50 8.02 -27.81 5.78
N GLN A 51 8.51 -28.65 4.87
CA GLN A 51 9.54 -28.26 3.90
C GLN A 51 8.97 -27.31 2.86
N ARG A 52 7.79 -27.62 2.33
CA ARG A 52 7.10 -26.76 1.37
C ARG A 52 6.63 -25.46 2.01
N LEU A 53 6.15 -25.50 3.25
CA LEU A 53 5.83 -24.29 4.02
C LEU A 53 7.05 -23.38 4.15
N ALA A 54 8.20 -23.91 4.57
CA ALA A 54 9.44 -23.15 4.71
C ALA A 54 9.91 -22.56 3.36
N ALA A 55 9.82 -23.32 2.27
CA ALA A 55 10.17 -22.84 0.93
C ALA A 55 9.28 -21.68 0.48
N VAL A 56 7.97 -21.75 0.73
CA VAL A 56 7.02 -20.67 0.40
C VAL A 56 7.25 -19.43 1.26
N GLN A 57 7.54 -19.61 2.55
CA GLN A 57 7.88 -18.49 3.45
C GLN A 57 9.15 -17.76 3.00
N GLU A 58 10.18 -18.51 2.63
CA GLU A 58 11.44 -17.96 2.12
C GLU A 58 11.24 -17.24 0.78
N ALA A 59 10.50 -17.84 -0.15
CA ALA A 59 10.13 -17.18 -1.40
C ALA A 59 9.35 -15.88 -1.15
N THR A 60 8.40 -15.90 -0.21
CA THR A 60 7.63 -14.70 0.19
C THR A 60 8.53 -13.64 0.80
N ARG A 61 9.54 -14.03 1.61
CA ARG A 61 10.49 -13.10 2.20
C ARG A 61 11.36 -12.44 1.13
N GLN A 62 11.86 -13.21 0.17
CA GLN A 62 12.65 -12.71 -0.96
C GLN A 62 11.83 -11.77 -1.86
N ASP A 63 10.56 -12.11 -2.10
CA ASP A 63 9.64 -11.28 -2.86
C ASP A 63 9.39 -9.94 -2.16
N LYS A 64 9.08 -9.96 -0.86
CA LYS A 64 8.96 -8.75 -0.04
C LYS A 64 10.23 -7.91 -0.08
N GLU A 65 11.40 -8.53 0.05
CA GLU A 65 12.68 -7.84 -0.01
C GLU A 65 12.89 -7.12 -1.35
N ARG A 66 12.55 -7.81 -2.45
CA ARG A 66 12.64 -7.31 -3.82
C ARG A 66 11.69 -6.15 -4.10
N TYR A 67 10.42 -6.27 -3.71
CA TYR A 67 9.40 -5.28 -4.06
C TYR A 67 9.31 -4.13 -3.05
N LEU A 68 9.55 -4.38 -1.75
CA LEU A 68 9.31 -3.39 -0.71
C LEU A 68 10.59 -2.70 -0.22
N SER A 69 11.77 -3.32 -0.31
CA SER A 69 13.00 -2.73 0.26
C SER A 69 14.14 -2.52 -0.72
N ALA A 70 14.17 -3.22 -1.85
CA ALA A 70 15.30 -3.16 -2.76
C ALA A 70 15.54 -1.74 -3.32
N GLY A 71 16.74 -1.22 -3.09
CA GLY A 71 17.16 0.10 -3.53
C GLY A 71 16.61 1.26 -2.71
N LEU A 72 15.96 0.99 -1.57
CA LEU A 72 15.63 2.05 -0.62
C LEU A 72 16.80 2.24 0.35
N VAL A 73 17.18 3.50 0.55
CA VAL A 73 18.21 3.93 1.50
C VAL A 73 17.53 4.50 2.73
N GLU A 74 18.03 4.16 3.91
CA GLU A 74 17.56 4.73 5.16
C GLU A 74 18.11 6.15 5.33
N ILE A 75 17.22 7.13 5.50
CA ILE A 75 17.55 8.54 5.64
C ILE A 75 16.90 9.08 6.91
N ASP A 76 17.72 9.69 7.75
CA ASP A 76 17.25 10.37 8.95
C ASP A 76 16.79 11.79 8.64
N CYS A 77 15.61 12.14 9.16
CA CYS A 77 15.18 13.53 9.15
C CYS A 77 16.10 14.35 10.04
N ARG A 78 16.81 15.35 9.50
CA ARG A 78 17.74 16.20 10.27
C ARG A 78 17.05 17.10 11.30
N PHE A 79 15.72 17.19 11.26
CA PHE A 79 14.93 18.00 12.18
C PHE A 79 14.43 17.21 13.40
N CYS A 80 13.86 16.02 13.18
CA CYS A 80 13.25 15.20 14.24
C CYS A 80 13.88 13.81 14.41
N HIS A 81 14.93 13.50 13.65
CA HIS A 81 15.77 12.29 13.75
C HIS A 81 15.02 10.95 13.60
N ILE A 82 13.84 10.97 12.98
CA ILE A 82 13.15 9.75 12.58
C ILE A 82 13.74 9.22 11.27
N ALA A 83 13.97 7.92 11.23
CA ALA A 83 14.45 7.21 10.05
C ALA A 83 13.28 6.85 9.11
N VAL A 84 13.48 7.08 7.82
CA VAL A 84 12.56 6.67 6.74
C VAL A 84 13.34 6.02 5.62
N LYS A 85 12.66 5.19 4.82
CA LYS A 85 13.28 4.56 3.66
C LYS A 85 12.96 5.37 2.40
N VAL A 86 13.98 5.78 1.65
CA VAL A 86 13.86 6.69 0.51
C VAL A 86 14.51 6.11 -0.74
N LYS A 87 13.85 6.27 -1.89
CA LYS A 87 14.41 5.96 -3.21
C LYS A 87 14.06 7.08 -4.17
N LYS A 88 15.06 7.65 -4.84
CA LYS A 88 14.84 8.63 -5.92
C LYS A 88 14.69 7.89 -7.25
N LEU A 89 13.58 8.16 -7.92
CA LEU A 89 13.28 7.66 -9.27
C LEU A 89 13.54 8.76 -10.32
N GLY A 90 13.98 9.93 -9.88
CA GLY A 90 14.48 11.03 -10.67
C GLY A 90 14.34 12.37 -9.96
N ALA A 91 14.66 13.47 -10.65
CA ALA A 91 14.65 14.82 -10.08
C ALA A 91 13.32 15.19 -9.38
N ALA A 92 12.20 14.92 -10.05
CA ALA A 92 10.86 15.23 -9.53
C ALA A 92 10.20 14.09 -8.73
N HIS A 93 10.77 12.88 -8.75
CA HIS A 93 10.11 11.67 -8.23
C HIS A 93 10.92 11.05 -7.09
N THR A 94 10.34 11.09 -5.89
CA THR A 94 10.91 10.48 -4.68
C THR A 94 9.89 9.54 -4.09
N ALA A 95 10.23 8.25 -3.96
CA ALA A 95 9.48 7.30 -3.17
C ALA A 95 9.96 7.37 -1.72
N VAL A 96 9.04 7.61 -0.79
CA VAL A 96 9.33 7.63 0.65
C VAL A 96 8.41 6.61 1.31
N GLN A 97 9.01 5.63 1.96
CA GLN A 97 8.30 4.67 2.78
C GLN A 97 8.38 5.07 4.25
N TRP A 98 7.20 5.15 4.84
CA TRP A 98 7.00 5.54 6.22
C TRP A 98 6.56 4.35 7.05
N SER A 99 7.29 4.04 8.12
CA SER A 99 6.79 3.12 9.14
C SER A 99 5.72 3.81 9.98
N SER A 100 4.83 3.03 10.62
CA SER A 100 3.83 3.56 11.54
C SER A 100 4.48 4.37 12.66
N GLU A 101 5.62 3.90 13.19
CA GLU A 101 6.39 4.61 14.21
C GLU A 101 6.93 5.95 13.70
N ALA A 102 7.55 5.99 12.51
CA ALA A 102 8.10 7.23 11.94
C ALA A 102 6.99 8.27 11.70
N GLN A 103 5.82 7.85 11.22
CA GLN A 103 4.67 8.76 11.05
C GLN A 103 4.19 9.31 12.41
N GLN A 104 4.14 8.47 13.43
CA GLN A 104 3.69 8.87 14.76
C GLN A 104 4.66 9.84 15.44
N ARG A 105 5.97 9.66 15.26
CA ARG A 105 7.03 10.44 15.91
C ARG A 105 7.49 11.68 15.13
N CYS A 106 7.07 11.84 13.89
CA CYS A 106 7.40 13.01 13.07
C CYS A 106 6.83 14.29 13.69
N ALA A 107 7.70 15.23 14.06
CA ALA A 107 7.30 16.50 14.69
C ALA A 107 6.33 17.32 13.83
N TYR A 108 6.56 17.44 12.52
CA TYR A 108 5.65 18.14 11.62
C TYR A 108 4.25 17.50 11.54
N PHE A 109 4.18 16.16 11.54
CA PHE A 109 2.90 15.47 11.57
C PHE A 109 2.23 15.54 12.95
N ALA A 110 3.01 15.65 14.04
CA ALA A 110 2.47 15.97 15.36
C ALA A 110 1.79 17.33 15.38
N GLU A 111 2.45 18.39 14.90
CA GLU A 111 1.89 19.74 14.80
C GLU A 111 0.58 19.76 14.00
N ILE A 112 0.51 19.06 12.87
CA ILE A 112 -0.72 18.96 12.06
C ILE A 112 -1.86 18.32 12.85
N ARG A 113 -1.58 17.23 13.59
CA ARG A 113 -2.59 16.53 14.39
C ARG A 113 -3.07 17.40 15.55
N GLU A 114 -2.16 18.12 16.21
CA GLU A 114 -2.48 19.06 17.28
C GLU A 114 -3.34 20.23 16.80
N ALA A 115 -3.11 20.70 15.56
CA ALA A 115 -3.95 21.69 14.91
C ALA A 115 -5.33 21.14 14.45
N GLY A 116 -5.66 19.88 14.76
CA GLY A 116 -6.91 19.22 14.37
C GLY A 116 -6.92 18.71 12.92
N GLY A 117 -5.78 18.73 12.23
CA GLY A 117 -5.62 18.20 10.88
C GLY A 117 -5.30 16.70 10.85
N SER A 118 -5.37 16.12 9.65
CA SER A 118 -4.97 14.73 9.40
C SER A 118 -3.62 14.67 8.70
N SER A 119 -2.61 14.07 9.35
CA SER A 119 -1.30 13.82 8.75
C SER A 119 -1.39 12.95 7.49
N ALA A 120 -2.37 12.04 7.42
CA ALA A 120 -2.60 11.19 6.25
C ALA A 120 -3.04 11.97 5.00
N ARG A 121 -3.63 13.16 5.16
CA ARG A 121 -4.01 14.05 4.04
C ARG A 121 -2.89 14.99 3.63
N THR A 122 -1.77 14.97 4.34
CA THR A 122 -0.63 15.82 4.06
C THR A 122 0.28 15.15 3.04
N ARG A 123 0.67 15.89 1.99
CA ARG A 123 1.46 15.32 0.88
C ARG A 123 2.82 14.76 1.33
N SER A 124 3.54 15.49 2.19
CA SER A 124 4.85 15.10 2.72
C SER A 124 5.28 16.00 3.89
N CYS A 125 6.30 15.59 4.64
CA CYS A 125 6.96 16.44 5.62
C CYS A 125 8.02 17.33 4.91
N PRO A 126 7.89 18.67 4.91
CA PRO A 126 8.84 19.55 4.22
C PRO A 126 10.25 19.48 4.82
N LYS A 127 10.36 19.29 6.15
CA LYS A 127 11.65 19.11 6.84
C LYS A 127 12.37 17.84 6.41
N LEU A 128 11.62 16.77 6.13
CA LEU A 128 12.18 15.56 5.57
C LEU A 128 12.62 15.79 4.12
N SER A 129 11.81 16.48 3.30
CA SER A 129 12.18 16.80 1.93
C SER A 129 13.48 17.60 1.84
N ASP A 130 13.73 18.52 2.78
CA ASP A 130 15.01 19.23 2.93
C ASP A 130 16.15 18.26 3.26
N SER A 131 15.91 17.33 4.19
CA SER A 131 16.89 16.31 4.59
C SER A 131 17.25 15.38 3.43
N ILE A 132 16.27 14.98 2.61
CA ILE A 132 16.47 14.17 1.41
C ILE A 132 17.31 14.94 0.38
N ARG A 133 16.99 16.21 0.11
CA ARG A 133 17.78 17.05 -0.82
C ARG A 133 19.23 17.18 -0.35
N HIS A 134 19.45 17.34 0.94
CA HIS A 134 20.78 17.37 1.51
C HIS A 134 21.50 16.02 1.37
N ALA A 135 20.84 14.91 1.66
CA ALA A 135 21.42 13.58 1.48
C ALA A 135 21.85 13.31 0.03
N VAL A 136 21.11 13.83 -0.95
CA VAL A 136 21.54 13.76 -2.35
C VAL A 136 22.74 14.64 -2.64
N ALA A 137 22.76 15.87 -2.13
CA ALA A 137 23.89 16.79 -2.31
C ALA A 137 25.20 16.25 -1.70
N GLU A 138 25.12 15.56 -0.56
CA GLU A 138 26.27 14.91 0.08
C GLU A 138 26.65 13.56 -0.55
N GLY A 139 25.88 13.07 -1.53
CA GLY A 139 26.10 11.77 -2.15
C GLY A 139 25.71 10.58 -1.28
N CYS A 140 25.02 10.79 -0.15
CA CYS A 140 24.47 9.72 0.68
C CYS A 140 23.23 9.06 0.06
N LEU A 141 22.54 9.75 -0.85
CA LEU A 141 21.40 9.24 -1.61
C LEU A 141 21.63 9.50 -3.10
N GLU A 142 21.45 8.48 -3.94
CA GLU A 142 21.53 8.63 -5.39
C GLU A 142 20.36 9.50 -5.91
N GLU A 143 20.63 10.44 -6.82
CA GLU A 143 19.57 11.25 -7.47
C GLU A 143 18.68 10.39 -8.40
N TYR A 144 19.25 9.32 -8.94
CA TYR A 144 18.56 8.29 -9.71
C TYR A 144 19.02 6.94 -9.19
N SER A 145 18.10 6.19 -8.60
CA SER A 145 18.45 4.87 -8.06
C SER A 145 18.86 3.92 -9.17
N SER A 146 20.03 3.33 -9.01
CA SER A 146 20.58 2.27 -9.86
C SER A 146 19.97 0.88 -9.62
N ALA A 147 19.17 0.74 -8.55
CA ALA A 147 18.54 -0.53 -8.21
C ALA A 147 17.52 -0.94 -9.29
N PRO A 148 17.56 -2.20 -9.77
CA PRO A 148 16.71 -2.66 -10.86
C PRO A 148 15.23 -2.48 -10.52
N ALA A 149 14.41 -2.24 -11.55
CA ALA A 149 12.97 -2.20 -11.38
C ALA A 149 12.49 -3.59 -10.95
N PRO A 150 11.53 -3.67 -10.01
CA PRO A 150 11.02 -4.96 -9.59
C PRO A 150 10.19 -5.56 -10.72
N GLY A 151 10.74 -6.59 -11.39
CA GLY A 151 10.09 -7.28 -12.52
C GLY A 151 11.03 -7.79 -13.61
N ASP A 152 12.27 -7.28 -13.69
CA ASP A 152 13.22 -7.59 -14.78
C ASP A 152 14.16 -8.80 -14.49
N GLY A 153 13.71 -9.78 -13.70
CA GLY A 153 14.53 -10.92 -13.24
C GLY A 153 14.08 -12.26 -13.77
#